data_AF-A0A0B4N1W1-F1
#
_entry.id   AF-A0A0B4N1W1-F1
#
_cell.length_a   1.000
_cell.length_b   1.000
_cell.length_c   1.000
_cell.angle_alpha   90.00
_cell.angle_beta   90.00
_cell.angle_gamma   90.00
#
_symmetry.space_group_name_H-M   'P 1'
#
loop_
_entity.id
_entity.type
_entity.pdbx_description
1 polymer ?
#
loop_
_entity_poly.entity_id
_entity_poly.type
_entity_poly.pdbx_seq_one_letter_code
_entity_poly.pdbx_strand_id
1 'polypeptide(L)'
;AQLVPGEKDWVYGIISRGRRVSAGDVVSIETPLTLMIGNGEYDSGEELDYVEPEYNLMQSEHEPGSSHASSNASGLEGVIGGDIDDFEEVTTP
;
A
#
# COMPACT_ATOMS: atom_id res chain seq x y z
N ALA A 1 -10.79 -16.13 17.14
CA ALA A 1 -10.50 -14.72 16.76
C ALA A 1 -11.80 -14.06 16.32
N GLN A 2 -11.89 -12.75 16.47
CA GLN A 2 -12.95 -11.91 15.94
C GLN A 2 -12.39 -11.15 14.75
N LEU A 3 -13.07 -11.20 13.60
CA LEU A 3 -12.68 -10.39 12.45
C LEU A 3 -13.26 -8.99 12.57
N VAL A 4 -12.47 -8.00 12.19
CA VAL A 4 -12.89 -6.59 12.11
C VAL A 4 -12.50 -6.01 10.76
N PRO A 5 -13.26 -5.04 10.23
CA PRO A 5 -12.80 -4.22 9.12
C PRO A 5 -11.45 -3.59 9.47
N GLY A 6 -10.54 -3.59 8.51
CA GLY A 6 -9.17 -3.10 8.67
C GLY A 6 -8.17 -3.89 7.83
N GLU A 7 -6.90 -3.53 7.98
CA GLU A 7 -5.80 -4.11 7.24
C GLU A 7 -5.68 -5.61 7.52
N LYS A 8 -5.36 -6.36 6.46
CA LYS A 8 -5.22 -7.82 6.54
C LYS A 8 -4.11 -8.20 7.52
N ASP A 9 -4.35 -9.27 8.29
CA ASP A 9 -3.39 -9.92 9.20
C ASP A 9 -2.96 -9.07 10.42
N TRP A 10 -3.42 -7.82 10.52
CA TRP A 10 -3.15 -6.96 11.68
C TRP A 10 -4.03 -7.30 12.87
N VAL A 11 -3.46 -7.18 14.08
CA VAL A 11 -4.21 -7.34 15.34
C VAL A 11 -4.54 -5.96 15.90
N TYR A 12 -5.81 -5.60 15.87
CA TYR A 12 -6.30 -4.33 16.42
C TYR A 12 -6.48 -4.39 17.94
N GLY A 13 -6.60 -5.57 18.53
CA GLY A 13 -6.46 -5.75 19.97
C GLY A 13 -6.94 -7.09 20.50
N ILE A 14 -7.09 -7.16 21.82
CA ILE A 14 -7.23 -8.42 22.55
C ILE A 14 -8.44 -8.33 23.49
N ILE A 15 -9.23 -9.40 23.55
CA ILE A 15 -10.36 -9.56 24.46
C ILE A 15 -10.09 -10.74 25.40
N SER A 16 -10.27 -10.51 26.69
CA SER A 16 -10.23 -11.53 27.75
C SER A 16 -11.57 -11.52 28.49
N ARG A 17 -12.27 -12.66 28.53
CA ARG A 17 -13.58 -12.80 29.20
C ARG A 17 -14.60 -11.71 28.82
N GLY A 18 -14.61 -11.31 27.55
CA GLY A 18 -15.50 -10.26 27.04
C GLY A 18 -15.08 -8.82 27.38
N ARG A 19 -13.91 -8.61 27.99
CA ARG A 19 -13.34 -7.27 28.25
C ARG A 19 -12.12 -7.03 27.39
N ARG A 20 -11.98 -5.82 26.87
CA ARG A 20 -10.80 -5.42 26.11
C ARG A 20 -9.59 -5.29 27.03
N VAL A 21 -8.46 -5.82 26.58
CA VAL A 21 -7.18 -5.78 27.29
C VAL A 21 -6.35 -4.63 26.74
N SER A 22 -5.81 -3.81 27.64
CA SER A 22 -4.94 -2.69 27.34
C SER A 22 -3.49 -2.99 27.71
N ALA A 23 -2.57 -2.17 27.20
CA ALA A 23 -1.16 -2.29 27.56
C ALA A 23 -0.97 -2.08 29.07
N GLY A 24 -0.22 -2.99 29.70
CA GLY A 24 0.00 -2.99 31.15
C GLY A 24 -1.02 -3.82 31.96
N ASP A 25 -2.10 -4.29 31.34
CA ASP A 25 -3.03 -5.19 32.00
C ASP A 25 -2.41 -6.56 32.28
N VAL A 26 -2.61 -7.07 33.50
CA VAL A 26 -2.18 -8.41 33.89
C VAL A 26 -3.32 -9.40 33.60
N VAL A 27 -3.04 -10.40 32.77
CA VAL A 27 -4.01 -11.44 32.41
C VAL A 27 -3.49 -12.81 32.84
N SER A 28 -4.36 -13.64 33.42
CA SER A 28 -4.02 -15.02 33.79
C SER A 28 -3.69 -15.86 32.56
N ILE A 29 -2.64 -16.66 32.64
CA ILE A 29 -2.20 -17.59 31.58
C ILE A 29 -3.23 -18.68 31.26
N GLU A 30 -4.14 -18.97 32.19
CA GLU A 30 -5.17 -19.99 32.01
C GLU A 30 -6.40 -19.44 31.29
N THR A 31 -6.48 -18.12 31.10
CA THR A 31 -7.64 -17.49 30.49
C THR A 31 -7.47 -17.41 28.98
N PRO A 32 -8.42 -17.97 28.19
CA PRO A 32 -8.34 -17.87 26.74
C PRO A 32 -8.52 -16.42 26.29
N LEU A 33 -7.74 -16.06 25.26
CA LEU A 33 -7.77 -14.74 24.63
C LEU A 33 -8.45 -14.83 23.27
N THR A 34 -9.23 -13.79 22.94
CA THR A 34 -9.75 -13.59 21.60
C THR A 34 -9.01 -12.43 20.95
N LEU A 35 -8.31 -12.69 19.85
CA LEU A 35 -7.68 -11.66 19.03
C LEU A 35 -8.70 -11.02 18.09
N MET A 36 -8.64 -9.70 17.95
CA MET A 36 -9.36 -8.94 16.95
C MET A 36 -8.45 -8.72 15.74
N ILE A 37 -8.71 -9.44 14.66
CA ILE A 37 -7.84 -9.51 13.47
C ILE A 37 -8.53 -8.78 12.32
N GLY A 38 -7.79 -7.94 11.61
CA GLY A 38 -8.27 -7.27 10.41
C GLY A 38 -8.51 -8.25 9.27
N ASN A 39 -9.63 -8.09 8.57
CA ASN A 39 -10.04 -8.97 7.47
C ASN A 39 -9.51 -8.53 6.09
N GLY A 40 -8.80 -7.42 5.99
CA GLY A 40 -8.34 -6.84 4.73
C GLY A 40 -9.40 -6.05 3.97
N GLU A 41 -10.58 -5.87 4.56
CA GLU A 41 -11.64 -5.03 4.00
C GLU A 41 -11.60 -3.66 4.69
N TYR A 42 -11.49 -2.61 3.89
CA TYR A 42 -11.79 -1.27 4.34
C TYR A 42 -13.31 -1.12 4.39
N ASP A 43 -13.82 -0.43 5.41
CA ASP A 43 -15.24 -0.12 5.43
C ASP A 43 -15.55 0.73 4.18
N SER A 44 -16.59 0.34 3.44
CA SER A 44 -17.02 1.01 2.20
C SER A 44 -17.39 2.50 2.39
N GLY A 45 -17.49 2.96 3.64
CA GLY A 45 -17.75 4.36 3.99
C GLY A 45 -16.51 5.19 4.32
N GLU A 46 -15.31 4.60 4.41
CA GLU A 46 -14.08 5.34 4.63
C GLU A 46 -13.61 5.92 3.28
N GLU A 47 -13.74 7.24 3.11
CA GLU A 47 -13.25 7.95 1.93
C GLU A 47 -11.71 7.85 1.91
N LEU A 48 -11.19 7.03 1.00
CA LEU A 48 -9.75 6.94 0.80
C LEU A 48 -9.24 8.27 0.24
N ASP A 49 -8.51 9.03 1.06
CA ASP A 49 -7.81 10.24 0.62
C ASP A 49 -6.65 9.85 -0.29
N TYR A 50 -6.98 9.64 -1.57
CA TYR A 50 -5.99 9.35 -2.58
C TYR A 50 -5.32 10.66 -3.01
N VAL A 51 -4.13 10.91 -2.45
CA VAL A 51 -3.26 11.99 -2.93
C VAL A 51 -2.63 11.54 -4.24
N GLU A 52 -3.18 12.04 -5.35
CA GLU A 52 -2.57 11.81 -6.67
C GLU A 52 -1.18 12.46 -6.71
N PRO A 53 -0.11 11.72 -7.02
CA PRO A 53 1.21 12.30 -7.16
C PRO A 53 1.19 13.29 -8.33
N GLU A 54 1.53 14.56 -8.07
CA GLU A 54 1.73 15.56 -9.11
C GLU A 54 2.93 15.16 -9.97
N TYR A 55 2.66 14.44 -11.07
CA TYR A 55 3.57 14.43 -12.20
C TYR A 55 3.55 15.85 -12.75
N ASN A 56 4.53 16.66 -12.35
CA ASN A 56 4.76 17.97 -12.94
C ASN A 56 4.90 17.79 -14.45
N LEU A 57 3.80 18.00 -15.20
CA LEU A 57 3.85 18.34 -16.61
C LEU A 57 4.63 19.65 -16.66
N MET A 58 5.96 19.55 -16.75
CA MET A 58 6.80 20.64 -17.18
C MET A 58 6.47 20.92 -18.64
N GLN A 59 5.34 21.59 -18.83
CA GLN A 59 5.05 22.38 -20.00
C GLN A 59 5.99 23.59 -19.92
N SER A 60 7.27 23.39 -20.29
CA SER A 60 8.10 24.50 -20.70
C SER A 60 7.68 24.86 -22.12
N GLU A 61 6.95 25.95 -22.21
CA GLU A 61 6.33 26.53 -23.39
C GLU A 61 7.35 26.75 -24.52
N HIS A 62 7.17 26.02 -25.63
CA HIS A 62 7.65 26.43 -26.95
C HIS A 62 6.53 26.18 -27.97
N GLU A 63 5.83 27.26 -28.32
CA GLU A 63 4.79 27.38 -29.35
C GLU A 63 5.25 26.91 -30.76
N PRO A 64 4.38 26.85 -31.78
CA PRO A 64 3.04 26.27 -31.84
C PRO A 64 2.95 25.24 -33.01
N GLY A 65 2.14 24.20 -32.80
CA GLY A 65 1.68 23.35 -33.89
C GLY A 65 2.47 22.05 -34.07
N SER A 66 1.88 20.95 -33.63
CA SER A 66 1.56 19.89 -34.59
C SER A 66 0.56 18.92 -33.99
N SER A 67 -0.64 18.91 -34.57
CA SER A 67 -1.63 17.86 -34.38
C SER A 67 -1.14 16.57 -35.05
N HIS A 68 -0.39 15.73 -34.37
CA HIS A 68 -0.09 14.38 -34.87
C HIS A 68 -0.74 13.38 -33.92
N ALA A 69 -2.03 13.06 -34.13
CA ALA A 69 -2.45 12.01 -35.05
C ALA A 69 -1.72 10.70 -34.73
N SER A 70 -2.43 9.84 -34.03
CA SER A 70 -2.07 8.45 -33.75
C SER A 70 -1.67 7.74 -35.06
N SER A 71 -0.40 7.32 -35.15
CA SER A 71 0.03 6.34 -36.15
C SER A 71 0.82 5.22 -35.51
N ASN A 72 0.16 4.08 -35.56
CA ASN A 72 0.62 2.72 -35.38
C ASN A 72 1.96 2.39 -36.09
N ALA A 73 2.76 1.62 -35.35
CA ALA A 73 3.64 0.54 -35.78
C ALA A 73 4.81 0.85 -36.75
N SER A 74 6.03 0.77 -36.22
CA SER A 74 7.10 -0.06 -36.79
C SER A 74 8.28 -0.11 -35.81
N GLY A 75 8.75 -1.32 -35.51
CA GLY A 75 9.91 -1.54 -34.64
C GLY A 75 11.21 -1.12 -35.30
N LEU A 76 12.20 -0.77 -34.48
CA LEU A 76 13.52 -1.42 -34.39
C LEU A 76 14.33 -0.73 -33.27
N GLU A 77 14.72 -1.54 -32.30
CA GLU A 77 15.98 -1.57 -31.54
C GLU A 77 16.69 -0.24 -31.19
N GLY A 78 16.95 -0.06 -29.89
CA GLY A 78 18.21 0.59 -29.48
C GLY A 78 18.20 1.41 -28.20
N VAL A 79 18.28 0.72 -27.06
CA VAL A 79 18.87 1.14 -25.78
C VAL A 79 18.24 2.33 -25.06
N ILE A 80 17.36 2.02 -24.11
CA ILE A 80 16.90 2.93 -23.04
C ILE A 80 18.12 3.26 -22.17
N GLY A 81 18.70 4.44 -22.37
CA GLY A 81 19.67 5.05 -21.46
C GLY A 81 18.94 5.75 -20.32
N GLY A 82 18.36 4.97 -19.42
CA GLY A 82 17.95 5.44 -18.10
C GLY A 82 18.78 4.66 -17.09
N ASP A 83 19.37 5.35 -16.11
CA ASP A 83 20.10 4.70 -15.03
C ASP A 83 19.14 3.71 -14.34
N ILE A 84 19.39 2.41 -14.57
CA ILE A 84 18.71 1.31 -13.90
C ILE A 84 19.28 1.28 -12.49
N ASP A 85 18.44 1.49 -11.49
CA ASP A 85 18.82 1.26 -10.09
C ASP A 85 19.07 -0.25 -9.88
N ASP A 86 20.32 -0.68 -10.04
CA ASP A 86 20.79 -2.02 -9.66
C ASP A 86 20.76 -2.13 -8.13
N PHE A 87 19.73 -2.75 -7.57
CA PHE A 87 19.70 -3.09 -6.15
C PHE A 87 20.61 -4.29 -5.88
N GLU A 88 21.55 -4.15 -4.95
CA GLU A 88 22.43 -5.25 -4.53
C GLU A 88 21.72 -6.10 -3.47
N GLU A 89 21.44 -7.36 -3.81
CA GLU A 89 20.94 -8.36 -2.85
C GLU A 89 22.08 -8.76 -1.91
N VAL A 90 22.11 -8.16 -0.72
CA VAL A 90 23.05 -8.53 0.34
C VAL A 90 22.61 -9.84 0.98
N THR A 91 23.20 -10.95 0.57
CA THR A 91 23.12 -12.21 1.32
C THR A 91 24.27 -12.26 2.33
N THR A 92 23.94 -12.34 3.62
CA THR A 92 24.95 -12.58 4.68
C THR A 92 25.16 -14.08 4.88
N PRO A 93 26.34 -14.54 5.34
CA PRO A 93 26.77 -15.95 5.30
C PRO A 93 25.88 -16.94 6.05
#